data_AF-A0A9X1S474-F1
#
_entry.id   AF-A0A9X1S474-F1
#
_cell.length_a   1.000
_cell.length_b   1.000
_cell.length_c   1.000
_cell.angle_alpha   90.00
_cell.angle_beta   90.00
_cell.angle_gamma   90.00
#
_symmetry.space_group_name_H-M   'P 1'
#
loop_
_entity.id
_entity.type
_entity.pdbx_description
1 polymer ?
#
loop_
_entity_poly.entity_id
_entity_poly.type
_entity_poly.pdbx_seq_one_letter_code
_entity_poly.pdbx_strand_id
1 'polypeptide(L)' 'MFANLNGWHLLILLAVVVLLFGAAKLPNLAKSVGQSARILKGEMKAMKSADPVESMPVSSSPRPTGIGVESTQV' A
#
# COMPACT_ATOMS: atom_id res chain seq x y z
N MET A 1 28.78 -10.85 17.95
CA MET A 1 28.22 -12.09 18.54
C MET A 1 26.83 -12.45 17.96
N PHE A 2 26.51 -12.11 16.70
CA PHE A 2 25.15 -12.26 16.13
C PHE A 2 25.06 -13.13 14.88
N ALA A 3 26.19 -13.64 14.38
CA ALA A 3 26.25 -14.38 13.11
C ALA A 3 25.88 -15.88 13.22
N ASN A 4 25.37 -16.31 14.38
CA ASN A 4 24.89 -17.68 14.61
C ASN A 4 23.36 -17.82 14.55
N LEU A 5 22.65 -16.79 14.09
CA LEU A 5 21.29 -16.94 13.57
C LEU A 5 21.37 -17.64 12.21
N ASN A 6 21.89 -18.88 12.25
CA ASN A 6 21.96 -19.81 11.15
C ASN A 6 20.63 -19.73 10.44
N GLY A 7 20.64 -19.28 9.19
CA GLY A 7 19.43 -19.06 8.39
C GLY A 7 18.46 -20.22 8.55
N TRP A 8 19.00 -21.44 8.75
CA TRP A 8 18.32 -22.68 9.13
C TRP A 8 17.24 -22.60 10.23
N HIS A 9 17.39 -21.75 11.24
CA HIS A 9 16.35 -21.58 12.26
C HIS A 9 15.12 -20.87 11.68
N LEU A 10 15.32 -19.93 10.77
CA LEU A 10 14.23 -19.15 10.17
C LEU A 10 13.35 -20.01 9.27
N LEU A 11 13.92 -20.96 8.52
CA LEU A 11 13.14 -21.91 7.72
C LEU A 11 12.49 -23.01 8.56
N ILE A 12 13.07 -23.44 9.67
CA ILE A 12 12.34 -24.29 10.65
C ILE A 12 11.12 -23.53 11.19
N LEU A 13 11.30 -22.27 11.61
CA LEU A 13 10.21 -21.47 12.15
C LEU A 13 9.13 -21.23 11.10
N LEU A 14 9.54 -20.89 9.87
CA LEU A 14 8.63 -20.74 8.74
C LEU A 14 7.85 -22.04 8.47
N ALA A 15 8.51 -23.20 8.51
CA ALA A 15 7.87 -24.48 8.33
C ALA A 15 6.83 -24.76 9.41
N VAL A 16 7.12 -24.47 10.69
CA VAL A 16 6.16 -24.63 11.79
C VAL A 16 4.95 -23.70 11.58
N VAL A 17 5.16 -22.43 11.24
CA VAL A 17 4.05 -21.49 11.02
C VAL A 17 3.20 -21.89 9.81
N VAL A 18 3.83 -22.37 8.72
CA VAL A 18 3.10 -22.91 7.55
C VAL A 18 2.30 -24.15 7.93
N LEU A 19 2.81 -25.00 8.83
CA LEU A 19 2.11 -26.21 9.27
C LEU A 19 0.88 -25.85 10.14
N LEU A 20 1.01 -24.86 11.04
CA LEU A 20 -0.09 -24.43 11.93
C LEU A 20 -1.16 -23.62 11.19
N PHE A 21 -0.74 -22.68 10.36
CA PHE A 21 -1.65 -21.75 9.68
C PHE A 21 -2.08 -22.26 8.28
N GLY A 22 -1.29 -23.13 7.66
CA GLY A 22 -1.48 -23.58 6.29
C GLY A 22 -0.84 -22.66 5.25
N ALA A 23 -0.44 -23.24 4.10
CA ALA A 23 0.25 -22.54 3.02
C ALA A 23 -0.53 -21.36 2.43
N ALA A 24 -1.87 -21.38 2.49
CA ALA A 24 -2.72 -20.32 1.95
C ALA A 24 -2.98 -19.17 2.94
N LYS A 25 -2.93 -19.39 4.26
CA LYS A 25 -3.31 -18.37 5.26
C LYS A 25 -2.18 -17.38 5.54
N LEU A 26 -0.94 -17.82 5.60
CA LEU A 26 0.23 -16.93 5.75
C LEU A 26 0.31 -15.82 4.69
N PRO A 27 0.28 -16.13 3.38
CA PRO A 27 0.35 -15.09 2.35
C PRO A 27 -0.91 -14.23 2.31
N ASN A 28 -2.08 -14.77 2.66
CA ASN A 28 -3.31 -14.01 2.67
C ASN A 28 -3.33 -12.97 3.81
N LEU A 29 -2.89 -13.37 5.02
CA LEU A 29 -2.72 -12.45 6.15
C LEU A 29 -1.67 -11.39 5.83
N ALA A 30 -0.52 -11.78 5.26
CA ALA A 30 0.51 -10.84 4.85
C ALA A 30 0.00 -9.82 3.80
N LYS A 31 -0.82 -10.24 2.83
CA LYS A 31 -1.44 -9.33 1.84
C LYS A 31 -2.39 -8.33 2.49
N SER A 32 -3.29 -8.78 3.35
CA SER A 32 -4.27 -7.92 4.05
C SER A 32 -3.58 -6.90 4.97
N VAL A 33 -2.58 -7.34 5.75
CA VAL A 33 -1.80 -6.45 6.62
C VAL A 33 -0.93 -5.51 5.81
N GLY A 34 -0.33 -5.99 4.71
CA GLY A 34 0.52 -5.21 3.82
C GLY A 34 -0.26 -4.10 3.09
N GLN A 35 -1.50 -4.35 2.67
CA GLN A 35 -2.36 -3.32 2.08
C GLN A 35 -2.65 -2.19 3.08
N SER A 36 -3.02 -2.56 4.32
CA SER A 36 -3.27 -1.58 5.38
C SER A 36 -2.00 -0.78 5.71
N ALA A 37 -0.86 -1.46 5.85
CA ALA A 37 0.43 -0.83 6.13
C ALA A 37 0.91 0.10 5.00
N ARG A 38 0.61 -0.21 3.73
CA ARG A 38 0.95 0.64 2.59
C ARG A 38 0.20 1.96 2.61
N ILE A 39 -1.10 1.91 2.93
CA ILE A 39 -1.95 3.10 3.05
C ILE A 39 -1.43 3.96 4.20
N LEU A 40 -1.24 3.37 5.38
CA LEU A 40 -0.68 4.03 6.56
C LEU A 40 0.71 4.63 6.28
N LYS A 41 1.59 3.94 5.54
CA LYS A 41 2.90 4.43 5.15
C LYS A 41 2.82 5.58 4.15
N GLY A 42 1.84 5.58 3.24
CA GLY A 42 1.57 6.69 2.32
C GLY A 42 1.19 7.96 3.07
N GLU A 43 0.21 7.86 3.96
CA GLU A 43 -0.22 8.96 4.84
C GLU A 43 0.92 9.45 5.75
N MET A 44 1.64 8.52 6.39
CA MET A 44 2.79 8.85 7.26
C MET A 44 3.94 9.51 6.49
N LYS A 45 4.14 9.15 5.22
CA LYS A 45 5.17 9.78 4.37
C LYS A 45 4.75 11.19 3.95
N ALA A 46 3.46 11.42 3.69
CA ALA A 46 2.93 12.76 3.42
C ALA A 46 3.09 13.67 4.66
N MET A 47 2.82 13.15 5.86
CA MET A 47 3.04 13.88 7.11
C MET A 47 4.52 14.17 7.39
N LYS A 48 5.42 13.21 7.09
CA LYS A 48 6.86 13.39 7.31
C LYS A 48 7.56 14.21 6.23
N SER A 49 6.93 14.38 5.07
CA SER A 49 7.41 15.24 3.98
C SER A 49 6.79 16.65 4.01
N ALA A 50 5.95 16.97 5.01
CA ALA A 50 5.33 18.29 5.16
C ALA A 50 6.28 19.38 5.70
N ASP A 51 7.54 19.04 6.00
CA ASP A 51 8.63 19.98 6.24
C ASP A 51 9.88 19.46 5.47
N PRO A 52 10.47 20.13 4.46
CA PRO A 52 10.16 21.39 3.79
C PRO A 52 9.79 21.26 2.29
N VAL A 53 8.89 22.13 1.84
CA VAL A 53 8.57 22.63 0.47
C VAL A 53 8.50 21.63 -0.71
N GLU A 54 7.36 21.69 -1.40
CA GLU A 54 7.11 21.27 -2.78
C GLU A 54 6.75 19.80 -3.03
N SER A 55 5.44 19.55 -3.19
CA SER A 55 4.87 18.77 -4.31
C SER A 55 3.37 18.59 -4.10
N MET A 56 2.58 19.49 -4.66
CA MET A 56 1.18 19.23 -4.97
C MET A 56 1.14 18.41 -6.26
N PRO A 57 0.73 17.13 -6.27
CA PRO A 57 0.16 16.56 -7.47
C PRO A 57 -1.23 17.18 -7.61
N VAL A 58 -1.31 18.24 -8.40
CA VAL A 58 -2.55 18.64 -9.06
C VAL A 58 -3.09 17.41 -9.78
N SER A 59 -4.04 16.73 -9.14
CA SER A 59 -4.92 15.80 -9.83
C SER A 59 -5.82 16.66 -10.71
N SER A 60 -5.30 16.98 -11.89
CA SER A 60 -6.09 17.41 -13.03
C SER A 60 -6.99 16.23 -13.40
N SER A 61 -8.15 16.15 -12.76
CA SER A 61 -9.31 15.49 -13.36
C SER A 61 -9.78 16.43 -14.48
N PRO A 62 -9.56 16.11 -15.77
CA PRO A 62 -10.18 16.88 -16.84
C PRO A 62 -11.67 16.57 -16.71
N ARG A 63 -12.43 17.57 -16.26
CA ARG A 63 -13.89 17.55 -16.33
C ARG A 63 -14.23 17.30 -17.81
N PRO A 64 -14.82 16.15 -18.20
CA PRO A 64 -15.36 16.04 -19.52
C PRO A 64 -16.60 16.94 -19.52
N THR A 65 -16.45 18.13 -20.09
CA THR A 65 -17.56 19.02 -20.41
C THR A 65 -18.36 18.36 -21.54
N GLY A 66 -19.20 17.39 -21.17
CA GLY A 66 -20.22 16.80 -22.03
C GLY A 66 -21.42 17.74 -22.11
N ILE A 67 -21.39 18.62 -23.12
CA ILE A 67 -22.45 18.82 -24.11
C ILE A 67 -23.90 18.72 -23.61
N GLY A 68 -24.63 19.85 -23.71
CA GLY A 68 -26.07 19.84 -24.01
C GLY A 68 -26.96 20.56 -23.00
N VAL A 69 -27.09 21.89 -23.13
CA VAL A 69 -28.36 22.60 -22.92
C VAL A 69 -28.37 23.85 -23.81
N GLU A 70 -28.98 23.67 -24.98
CA GLU A 70 -29.96 24.59 -25.57
C GLU A 70 -29.59 26.09 -25.63
N SER A 71 -28.83 26.46 -26.65
CA SER A 71 -28.87 27.83 -27.18
C SER A 71 -30.17 28.00 -27.97
N THR A 72 -31.10 28.76 -27.38
CA THR A 72 -31.93 29.77 -28.07
C THR A 72 -31.29 30.25 -29.36
N GLN A 73 -31.91 29.96 -30.52
CA GLN A 73 -31.96 30.82 -31.72
C GLN A 73 -32.68 30.10 -32.89
N VAL A 74 -33.99 30.32 -33.05
CA VAL A 74 -34.69 30.95 -34.21
C VAL A 74 -36.18 31.03 -33.94
#